data_AF-I3C2V9-F1
#
_entry.id   AF-I3C2V9-F1
#
_cell.length_a   1.000
_cell.length_b   1.000
_cell.length_c   1.000
_cell.angle_alpha   90.00
_cell.angle_beta   90.00
_cell.angle_gamma   90.00
#
_symmetry.space_group_name_H-M   'P 1'
#
loop_
_entity.id
_entity.type
_entity.pdbx_description
1 polymer ?
#
loop_
_entity_poly.entity_id
_entity_poly.type
_entity_poly.pdbx_seq_one_letter_code
_entity_poly.pdbx_strand_id
1 'polypeptide(L)'
;MKLLTLFCILLLSFSCSKSTNAQEPETSTDLKLIWEENFDSASLNKADWNLELGNGCPNNCGWGNNERQVYTTNNHQIKDGKLIITAKKEGDKYTSTRMTTQNKHQFQYGTIEARAKLPIGQGIWPAFWMLGANISEVGWPQCGEIDILEYVGKEPETVYTTIHTTDTHGENASSQKTPFKNIEEGFHNYKVNWTAEKIEFLVDNKLVYTYAPLEKTESNWPFNKPQFILLNMAIGGNFGGPEVDDSIFPQEYIVDYIKVYQTK
;
A
#
# COMPACT_ATOMS: atom_id res chain seq x y z
N MET A 1 -45.17 82.40 12.90
CA MET A 1 -45.83 81.90 11.67
C MET A 1 -45.54 80.41 11.61
N LYS A 2 -46.55 79.57 11.83
CA LYS A 2 -46.41 78.10 11.95
C LYS A 2 -46.06 77.51 10.58
N LEU A 3 -45.07 76.62 10.50
CA LEU A 3 -44.94 75.66 9.41
C LEU A 3 -44.69 74.27 10.01
N LEU A 4 -45.67 73.39 9.84
CA LEU A 4 -45.58 71.96 10.07
C LEU A 4 -44.71 71.33 8.98
N THR A 5 -43.81 70.41 9.34
CA THR A 5 -43.31 69.42 8.39
C THR A 5 -43.13 68.05 9.04
N LEU A 6 -44.08 67.18 8.69
CA LEU A 6 -44.08 65.72 8.53
C LEU A 6 -42.85 64.92 9.01
N PHE A 7 -43.08 64.03 9.97
CA PHE A 7 -42.16 62.97 10.37
C PHE A 7 -42.35 61.76 9.44
N CYS A 8 -41.38 61.48 8.58
CA CYS A 8 -41.39 60.32 7.69
C CYS A 8 -40.69 59.15 8.40
N ILE A 9 -41.45 58.12 8.79
CA ILE A 9 -40.93 56.90 9.41
C ILE A 9 -40.34 56.02 8.29
N LEU A 10 -39.02 55.92 8.25
CA LEU A 10 -38.29 55.04 7.33
C LEU A 10 -38.25 53.62 7.92
N LEU A 11 -39.04 52.70 7.36
CA LEU A 11 -39.00 51.27 7.67
C LEU A 11 -37.73 50.65 7.05
N LEU A 12 -36.73 50.34 7.89
CA LEU A 12 -35.56 49.54 7.52
C LEU A 12 -35.95 48.06 7.41
N SER A 13 -36.19 47.58 6.20
CA SER A 13 -36.31 46.15 5.91
C SER A 13 -34.93 45.50 5.96
N PHE A 14 -34.65 44.74 7.02
CA PHE A 14 -33.52 43.81 7.08
C PHE A 14 -33.71 42.70 6.04
N SER A 15 -32.99 42.78 4.91
CA SER A 15 -32.89 41.68 3.97
C SER A 15 -31.89 40.67 4.50
N CYS A 16 -32.40 39.58 5.07
CA CYS A 16 -31.61 38.44 5.52
C CYS A 16 -31.15 37.67 4.27
N SER A 17 -29.96 37.99 3.76
CA SER A 17 -29.31 37.19 2.71
C SER A 17 -28.97 35.82 3.31
N LYS A 18 -29.81 34.82 3.02
CA LYS A 18 -29.47 33.41 3.26
C LYS A 18 -28.20 33.11 2.46
N SER A 19 -27.08 32.92 3.16
CA SER A 19 -25.91 32.29 2.58
C SER A 19 -26.33 30.89 2.14
N THR A 20 -26.48 30.69 0.83
CA THR A 20 -26.54 29.36 0.23
C THR A 20 -25.20 28.70 0.54
N ASN A 21 -25.20 27.86 1.56
CA ASN A 21 -24.11 26.92 1.81
C ASN A 21 -24.09 26.00 0.59
N ALA A 22 -23.15 26.23 -0.32
CA ALA A 22 -22.90 25.32 -1.42
C ALA A 22 -22.34 24.05 -0.79
N GLN A 23 -23.23 23.09 -0.59
CA GLN A 23 -22.86 21.73 -0.21
C GLN A 23 -22.06 21.18 -1.38
N GLU A 24 -20.74 21.02 -1.19
CA GLU A 24 -19.94 20.20 -2.08
C GLU A 24 -20.64 18.84 -2.24
N PRO A 25 -20.72 18.28 -3.44
CA PRO A 25 -21.28 16.95 -3.61
C PRO A 25 -20.30 15.96 -2.98
N GLU A 26 -20.51 15.64 -1.70
CA GLU A 26 -19.97 14.42 -1.12
C GLU A 26 -20.64 13.24 -1.84
N THR A 27 -19.99 12.75 -2.90
CA THR A 27 -20.19 11.37 -3.34
C THR A 27 -19.60 10.48 -2.24
N SER A 28 -20.31 10.31 -1.13
CA SER A 28 -20.00 9.28 -0.15
C SER A 28 -20.32 7.95 -0.81
N THR A 29 -19.35 7.40 -1.54
CA THR A 29 -19.39 6.01 -1.97
C THR A 29 -19.52 5.17 -0.70
N ASP A 30 -20.68 4.54 -0.50
CA ASP A 30 -20.96 3.69 0.66
C ASP A 30 -20.05 2.45 0.59
N LEU A 31 -18.88 2.57 1.23
CA LEU A 31 -17.85 1.53 1.27
C LEU A 31 -18.22 0.50 2.34
N LYS A 32 -18.30 -0.76 1.94
CA LYS A 32 -18.49 -1.91 2.83
C LYS A 32 -17.15 -2.60 3.05
N LEU A 33 -16.79 -2.85 4.32
CA LEU A 33 -15.69 -3.73 4.68
C LEU A 33 -16.02 -5.17 4.24
N ILE A 34 -15.21 -5.75 3.37
CA ILE A 34 -15.43 -7.10 2.82
C ILE A 34 -14.43 -8.14 3.35
N TRP A 35 -13.25 -7.68 3.78
CA TRP A 35 -12.24 -8.52 4.39
C TRP A 35 -11.33 -7.67 5.29
N GLU A 36 -10.91 -8.24 6.42
CA GLU A 36 -9.90 -7.65 7.29
C GLU A 36 -9.05 -8.73 7.95
N GLU A 37 -7.81 -8.35 8.26
CA GLU A 37 -6.88 -9.09 9.10
C GLU A 37 -6.39 -8.13 10.17
N ASN A 38 -6.80 -8.36 11.42
CA ASN A 38 -6.40 -7.58 12.59
C ASN A 38 -5.33 -8.30 13.43
N PHE A 39 -4.89 -9.49 13.00
CA PHE A 39 -3.88 -10.31 13.69
C PHE A 39 -4.22 -10.58 15.17
N ASP A 40 -5.50 -10.81 15.48
CA ASP A 40 -5.98 -11.07 16.85
C ASP A 40 -5.69 -12.50 17.33
N SER A 41 -5.44 -13.42 16.40
CA SER A 41 -5.12 -14.82 16.70
C SER A 41 -3.66 -14.97 17.12
N ALA A 42 -3.35 -15.85 18.07
CA ALA A 42 -1.98 -16.11 18.53
C ALA A 42 -1.02 -16.67 17.45
N SER A 43 -1.53 -16.99 16.26
CA SER A 43 -0.76 -17.55 15.15
C SER A 43 -1.40 -17.17 13.82
N LEU A 44 -0.59 -17.09 12.77
CA LEU A 44 -1.04 -16.73 11.42
C LEU A 44 -2.17 -17.65 10.93
N ASN A 45 -3.29 -17.05 10.49
CA ASN A 45 -4.39 -17.82 9.95
C ASN A 45 -4.02 -18.41 8.58
N LYS A 46 -3.82 -19.72 8.54
CA LYS A 46 -3.48 -20.44 7.29
C LYS A 46 -4.65 -20.52 6.32
N ALA A 47 -5.88 -20.20 6.72
CA ALA A 47 -6.98 -20.04 5.78
C ALA A 47 -6.83 -18.76 4.94
N ASP A 48 -6.09 -17.77 5.43
CA ASP A 48 -5.92 -16.46 4.78
C ASP A 48 -4.55 -16.32 4.11
N TRP A 49 -3.50 -16.89 4.74
CA TRP A 49 -2.11 -16.64 4.34
C TRP A 49 -1.35 -17.88 3.91
N ASN A 50 -0.63 -17.80 2.80
CA ASN A 50 0.45 -18.70 2.42
C ASN A 50 1.78 -18.12 2.91
N LEU A 51 2.74 -18.99 3.22
CA LEU A 51 4.13 -18.60 3.44
C LEU A 51 4.95 -19.01 2.22
N GLU A 52 5.63 -18.05 1.62
CA GLU A 52 6.61 -18.29 0.56
C GLU A 52 7.94 -18.63 1.20
N LEU A 53 8.54 -19.75 0.81
CA LEU A 53 9.75 -20.27 1.44
C LEU A 53 10.93 -20.28 0.48
N GLY A 54 12.14 -20.15 1.03
CA GLY A 54 13.36 -20.20 0.24
C GLY A 54 13.74 -18.83 -0.35
N ASN A 55 14.62 -18.87 -1.34
CA ASN A 55 15.16 -17.71 -2.05
C ASN A 55 14.68 -17.66 -3.51
N GLY A 56 13.59 -18.35 -3.85
CA GLY A 56 13.04 -18.43 -5.20
C GLY A 56 13.74 -19.41 -6.16
N CYS A 57 14.85 -20.05 -5.77
CA CYS A 57 15.51 -21.05 -6.61
C CYS A 57 14.70 -22.36 -6.76
N PRO A 58 14.86 -23.10 -7.88
CA PRO A 58 15.76 -22.82 -9.01
C PRO A 58 15.18 -21.87 -10.06
N ASN A 59 13.87 -21.58 -10.02
CA ASN A 59 13.17 -20.94 -11.12
C ASN A 59 13.30 -19.40 -11.13
N ASN A 60 13.47 -18.79 -9.95
CA ASN A 60 13.51 -17.35 -9.78
C ASN A 60 14.44 -16.97 -8.61
N CYS A 61 15.69 -17.45 -8.66
CA CYS A 61 16.69 -17.20 -7.61
C CYS A 61 16.82 -15.72 -7.24
N GLY A 62 16.94 -15.43 -5.95
CA GLY A 62 16.93 -14.05 -5.43
C GLY A 62 15.58 -13.35 -5.67
N TRP A 63 14.51 -14.13 -5.83
CA TRP A 63 13.15 -13.69 -6.18
C TRP A 63 13.08 -12.80 -7.44
N GLY A 64 14.05 -12.95 -8.36
CA GLY A 64 14.15 -12.16 -9.59
C GLY A 64 14.86 -10.81 -9.40
N ASN A 65 15.18 -10.46 -8.15
CA ASN A 65 15.70 -9.16 -7.75
C ASN A 65 17.07 -9.25 -7.08
N ASN A 66 17.78 -10.38 -7.19
CA ASN A 66 19.04 -10.62 -6.47
C ASN A 66 18.93 -10.41 -4.95
N GLU A 67 17.75 -10.67 -4.39
CA GLU A 67 17.49 -10.60 -2.95
C GLU A 67 18.36 -11.62 -2.18
N ARG A 68 18.83 -11.24 -0.98
CA ARG A 68 19.83 -12.02 -0.22
C ARG A 68 19.23 -12.93 0.85
N GLN A 69 17.95 -12.74 1.20
CA GLN A 69 17.29 -13.51 2.23
C GLN A 69 16.76 -14.86 1.75
N VAL A 70 16.66 -15.78 2.71
CA VAL A 70 15.84 -16.99 2.61
C VAL A 70 14.56 -16.74 3.41
N TYR A 71 13.40 -16.78 2.77
CA TYR A 71 12.14 -16.68 3.49
C TYR A 71 11.85 -17.99 4.26
N THR A 72 11.45 -17.87 5.53
CA THR A 72 11.24 -19.01 6.43
C THR A 72 9.94 -18.88 7.24
N THR A 73 9.57 -19.95 7.94
CA THR A 73 8.43 -20.00 8.85
C THR A 73 8.67 -19.36 10.22
N ASN A 74 9.92 -19.02 10.56
CA ASN A 74 10.33 -18.64 11.94
C ASN A 74 10.76 -17.16 12.05
N ASN A 75 10.42 -16.36 11.04
CA ASN A 75 10.72 -14.94 10.94
C ASN A 75 9.49 -14.05 11.07
N HIS A 76 8.37 -14.60 11.56
CA HIS A 76 7.22 -13.80 11.93
C HIS A 76 6.61 -14.31 13.24
N GLN A 77 5.93 -13.42 13.93
CA GLN A 77 5.10 -13.74 15.09
C GLN A 77 3.87 -12.84 15.10
N ILE A 78 2.80 -13.32 15.71
CA ILE A 78 1.67 -12.46 16.06
C ILE A 78 1.77 -12.13 17.54
N LYS A 79 1.75 -10.84 17.86
CA LYS A 79 1.86 -10.34 19.22
C LYS A 79 1.09 -9.05 19.37
N ASP A 80 0.28 -8.94 20.43
CA ASP A 80 -0.47 -7.72 20.78
C ASP A 80 -1.33 -7.16 19.62
N GLY A 81 -2.01 -8.07 18.90
CA GLY A 81 -2.86 -7.74 17.75
C GLY A 81 -2.09 -7.26 16.52
N LYS A 82 -0.84 -7.73 16.33
CA LYS A 82 0.04 -7.27 15.25
C LYS A 82 0.82 -8.42 14.67
N LEU A 83 1.02 -8.38 13.37
CA LEU A 83 2.03 -9.17 12.70
C LEU A 83 3.38 -8.46 12.81
N ILE A 84 4.38 -9.16 13.33
CA ILE A 84 5.77 -8.70 13.38
C ILE A 84 6.58 -9.61 12.47
N ILE A 85 7.07 -9.09 11.35
CA ILE A 85 8.05 -9.77 10.49
C ILE A 85 9.44 -9.32 10.94
N THR A 86 10.31 -10.26 11.27
CA THR A 86 11.67 -10.01 11.75
C THR A 86 12.70 -10.50 10.72
N ALA A 87 13.43 -9.55 10.14
CA ALA A 87 14.61 -9.80 9.32
C ALA A 87 15.80 -10.07 10.24
N LYS A 88 16.56 -11.13 9.97
CA LYS A 88 17.68 -11.57 10.80
C LYS A 88 18.92 -11.85 9.97
N LYS A 89 20.09 -11.63 10.56
CA LYS A 89 21.38 -12.15 10.13
C LYS A 89 21.77 -13.32 11.05
N GLU A 90 21.89 -14.52 10.49
CA GLU A 90 22.16 -15.75 11.22
C GLU A 90 23.41 -16.42 10.62
N GLY A 91 24.57 -16.11 11.20
CA GLY A 91 25.86 -16.45 10.59
C GLY A 91 25.99 -15.76 9.24
N ASP A 92 26.23 -16.52 8.17
CA ASP A 92 26.36 -15.97 6.81
C ASP A 92 25.01 -15.74 6.11
N LYS A 93 23.89 -16.18 6.69
CA LYS A 93 22.58 -16.15 6.02
C LYS A 93 21.72 -14.99 6.51
N TYR A 94 20.91 -14.45 5.61
CA TYR A 94 19.79 -13.58 5.99
C TYR A 94 18.49 -14.37 5.93
N THR A 95 17.59 -14.14 6.89
CA THR A 95 16.28 -14.78 6.95
C THR A 95 15.17 -13.76 7.18
N SER A 96 13.99 -14.00 6.63
CA SER A 96 12.82 -13.12 6.74
C SER A 96 11.51 -13.89 6.45
N THR A 97 10.38 -13.20 6.32
CA THR A 97 9.10 -13.77 5.88
C THR A 97 8.55 -13.03 4.66
N ARG A 98 7.97 -13.82 3.74
CA ARG A 98 7.08 -13.39 2.65
C ARG A 98 5.80 -14.20 2.74
N MET A 99 4.66 -13.53 2.61
CA MET A 99 3.36 -14.16 2.67
C MET A 99 2.41 -13.61 1.61
N THR A 100 1.47 -14.43 1.19
CA THR A 100 0.51 -14.09 0.13
C THR A 100 -0.89 -14.55 0.49
N THR A 101 -1.91 -13.88 -0.04
CA THR A 101 -3.30 -14.38 0.00
C THR A 101 -3.67 -15.17 -1.25
N GLN A 102 -2.69 -15.59 -2.07
CA GLN A 102 -2.92 -16.28 -3.33
C GLN A 102 -3.81 -17.52 -3.14
N ASN A 103 -4.81 -17.67 -4.01
CA ASN A 103 -5.83 -18.74 -3.96
C ASN A 103 -6.67 -18.79 -2.66
N LYS A 104 -6.61 -17.76 -1.81
CA LYS A 104 -7.39 -17.64 -0.57
C LYS A 104 -8.27 -16.41 -0.58
N HIS A 105 -7.66 -15.24 -0.74
CA HIS A 105 -8.35 -13.96 -0.90
C HIS A 105 -7.82 -13.24 -2.13
N GLN A 106 -8.74 -12.86 -3.02
CA GLN A 106 -8.48 -12.10 -4.24
C GLN A 106 -9.53 -11.02 -4.36
N PHE A 107 -9.11 -9.84 -4.77
CA PHE A 107 -9.98 -8.66 -4.83
C PHE A 107 -9.91 -8.06 -6.23
N GLN A 108 -11.04 -7.55 -6.70
CA GLN A 108 -11.08 -6.72 -7.89
C GLN A 108 -11.76 -5.41 -7.54
N TYR A 109 -11.02 -4.31 -7.65
CA TYR A 109 -11.42 -2.98 -7.21
C TYR A 109 -11.68 -2.88 -5.70
N GLY A 110 -11.77 -1.64 -5.22
CA GLY A 110 -12.00 -1.30 -3.83
C GLY A 110 -10.86 -0.47 -3.23
N THR A 111 -10.94 -0.28 -1.93
CA THR A 111 -9.88 0.33 -1.13
C THR A 111 -9.15 -0.77 -0.37
N ILE A 112 -7.85 -0.89 -0.58
CA ILE A 112 -6.97 -1.82 0.14
C ILE A 112 -6.01 -0.98 0.97
N GLU A 113 -6.00 -1.18 2.28
CA GLU A 113 -5.18 -0.41 3.22
C GLU A 113 -4.47 -1.33 4.22
N ALA A 114 -3.19 -1.05 4.47
CA ALA A 114 -2.46 -1.61 5.60
C ALA A 114 -1.99 -0.48 6.52
N ARG A 115 -2.08 -0.72 7.83
CA ARG A 115 -1.44 0.14 8.83
C ARG A 115 -0.16 -0.52 9.31
N ALA A 116 0.98 0.10 9.04
CA ALA A 116 2.27 -0.52 9.30
C ALA A 116 3.32 0.47 9.81
N LYS A 117 4.28 -0.05 10.56
CA LYS A 117 5.49 0.64 11.02
C LYS A 117 6.70 0.06 10.29
N LEU A 118 7.46 0.93 9.65
CA LEU A 118 8.61 0.54 8.84
C LEU A 118 9.84 0.20 9.72
N PRO A 119 10.66 -0.79 9.31
CA PRO A 119 12.02 -0.98 9.80
C PRO A 119 12.96 0.13 9.32
N ILE A 120 14.18 0.18 9.85
CA ILE A 120 15.22 1.13 9.44
C ILE A 120 16.53 0.42 9.10
N GLY A 121 17.41 1.13 8.38
CA GLY A 121 18.79 0.70 8.16
C GLY A 121 19.09 0.22 6.74
N GLN A 122 20.33 0.38 6.32
CA GLN A 122 20.71 0.11 4.93
C GLN A 122 20.59 -1.38 4.58
N GLY A 123 19.84 -1.66 3.51
CA GLY A 123 19.66 -3.01 2.95
C GLY A 123 18.33 -3.67 3.30
N ILE A 124 17.49 -3.11 4.16
CA ILE A 124 16.09 -3.58 4.36
C ILE A 124 15.17 -3.07 3.24
N TRP A 125 14.22 -3.91 2.83
CA TRP A 125 13.22 -3.60 1.82
C TRP A 125 11.85 -4.23 2.18
N PRO A 126 11.07 -3.62 3.08
CA PRO A 126 9.67 -4.00 3.33
C PRO A 126 8.77 -3.62 2.14
N ALA A 127 7.79 -4.47 1.87
CA ALA A 127 6.78 -4.22 0.83
C ALA A 127 5.39 -4.70 1.26
N PHE A 128 4.37 -3.93 0.87
CA PHE A 128 2.95 -4.28 0.88
C PHE A 128 2.38 -3.99 -0.51
N TRP A 129 1.94 -5.03 -1.20
CA TRP A 129 1.76 -4.99 -2.64
C TRP A 129 0.76 -6.05 -3.09
N MET A 130 0.41 -6.04 -4.38
CA MET A 130 -0.55 -6.96 -4.97
C MET A 130 -0.06 -7.48 -6.32
N LEU A 131 -0.41 -8.73 -6.65
CA LEU A 131 -0.13 -9.36 -7.94
C LEU A 131 -1.40 -9.96 -8.55
N GLY A 132 -1.44 -10.02 -9.88
CA GLY A 132 -2.55 -10.60 -10.61
C GLY A 132 -2.75 -12.07 -10.28
N ALA A 133 -3.99 -12.45 -9.94
CA ALA A 133 -4.33 -13.83 -9.62
C ALA A 133 -4.07 -14.81 -10.79
N ASN A 134 -4.04 -14.30 -12.01
CA ASN A 134 -3.72 -15.03 -13.23
C ASN A 134 -2.20 -15.18 -13.49
N ILE A 135 -1.32 -14.83 -12.55
CA ILE A 135 0.14 -14.92 -12.71
C ILE A 135 0.62 -16.31 -13.18
N SER A 136 -0.04 -17.40 -12.77
CA SER A 136 0.31 -18.75 -13.23
C SER A 136 -0.05 -19.03 -14.70
N GLU A 137 -0.96 -18.23 -15.28
CA GLU A 137 -1.42 -18.39 -16.66
C GLU A 137 -0.63 -17.49 -17.61
N VAL A 138 -0.38 -16.24 -17.23
CA VAL A 138 0.21 -15.22 -18.11
C VAL A 138 1.63 -14.80 -17.71
N GLY A 139 2.04 -15.09 -16.48
CA GLY A 139 3.33 -14.65 -15.95
C GLY A 139 3.40 -13.15 -15.65
N TRP A 140 4.52 -12.76 -15.03
CA TRP A 140 4.88 -11.36 -14.83
C TRP A 140 5.66 -10.84 -16.06
N PRO A 141 5.47 -9.58 -16.50
CA PRO A 141 4.65 -8.51 -15.89
C PRO A 141 3.18 -8.49 -16.36
N GLN A 142 2.75 -9.44 -17.19
CA GLN A 142 1.43 -9.42 -17.82
C GLN A 142 0.27 -9.57 -16.81
N CYS A 143 0.50 -10.20 -15.66
CA CYS A 143 -0.52 -10.29 -14.60
C CYS A 143 -0.80 -8.94 -13.90
N GLY A 144 0.08 -7.96 -14.07
CA GLY A 144 0.04 -6.70 -13.33
C GLY A 144 0.54 -6.83 -11.89
N GLU A 145 1.11 -5.74 -11.41
CA GLU A 145 1.60 -5.56 -10.03
C GLU A 145 1.21 -4.16 -9.53
N ILE A 146 0.76 -4.08 -8.29
CA ILE A 146 0.41 -2.83 -7.60
C ILE A 146 1.19 -2.76 -6.29
N ASP A 147 2.23 -1.95 -6.26
CA ASP A 147 3.07 -1.73 -5.08
C ASP A 147 2.52 -0.58 -4.26
N ILE A 148 1.68 -0.92 -3.27
CA ILE A 148 1.00 0.05 -2.42
C ILE A 148 2.00 0.75 -1.48
N LEU A 149 3.01 0.00 -1.04
CA LEU A 149 4.14 0.48 -0.27
C LEU A 149 5.36 -0.35 -0.66
N GLU A 150 6.39 0.34 -1.13
CA GLU A 150 7.78 -0.09 -1.02
C GLU A 150 8.59 0.96 -0.26
N TYR A 151 9.56 0.49 0.51
CA TYR A 151 10.53 1.32 1.20
C TYR A 151 11.90 0.64 1.15
N VAL A 152 12.97 1.41 1.02
CA VAL A 152 14.34 0.88 1.03
C VAL A 152 15.16 1.67 2.04
N GLY A 153 15.76 1.00 3.01
CA GLY A 153 16.46 1.71 4.09
C GLY A 153 17.75 2.42 3.67
N LYS A 154 18.22 2.23 2.42
CA LYS A 154 19.28 3.06 1.82
C LYS A 154 18.79 4.47 1.47
N GLU A 155 17.47 4.67 1.42
CA GLU A 155 16.85 5.95 1.12
C GLU A 155 15.75 6.27 2.16
N PRO A 156 16.14 6.69 3.38
CA PRO A 156 15.18 6.99 4.43
C PRO A 156 14.24 8.13 4.05
N GLU A 157 13.16 8.26 4.81
CA GLU A 157 12.11 9.29 4.66
C GLU A 157 11.42 9.27 3.28
N THR A 158 11.44 8.14 2.57
CA THR A 158 10.94 8.05 1.20
C THR A 158 10.09 6.82 0.98
N VAL A 159 8.83 7.03 0.59
CA VAL A 159 7.92 5.95 0.17
C VAL A 159 7.90 5.84 -1.34
N TYR A 160 7.89 4.62 -1.85
CA TYR A 160 7.70 4.32 -3.27
C TYR A 160 6.35 3.65 -3.45
N THR A 161 5.66 4.07 -4.51
CA THR A 161 4.44 3.43 -4.99
C THR A 161 4.60 3.17 -6.46
N THR A 162 4.38 1.93 -6.89
CA THR A 162 4.79 1.49 -8.23
C THR A 162 3.68 0.68 -8.89
N ILE A 163 3.60 0.81 -10.21
CA ILE A 163 2.74 0.02 -11.08
C ILE A 163 3.62 -0.67 -12.11
N HIS A 164 3.57 -2.01 -12.12
CA HIS A 164 4.17 -2.82 -13.18
C HIS A 164 3.11 -3.37 -14.12
N THR A 165 3.35 -3.20 -15.42
CA THR A 165 2.53 -3.66 -16.53
C THR A 165 3.44 -4.14 -17.66
N THR A 166 2.87 -4.74 -18.71
CA THR A 166 3.66 -5.11 -19.89
C THR A 166 4.37 -3.90 -20.51
N ASP A 167 3.70 -2.74 -20.56
CA ASP A 167 4.29 -1.52 -21.14
C ASP A 167 5.40 -0.91 -20.26
N THR A 168 5.24 -0.94 -18.93
CA THR A 168 6.21 -0.36 -17.98
C THR A 168 6.44 -1.28 -16.79
N HIS A 169 7.64 -1.81 -16.62
CA HIS A 169 7.99 -2.75 -15.53
C HIS A 169 9.49 -2.75 -15.22
N GLY A 170 9.88 -3.47 -14.16
CA GLY A 170 11.26 -3.45 -13.64
C GLY A 170 11.73 -2.03 -13.35
N GLU A 171 12.94 -1.69 -13.78
CA GLU A 171 13.51 -0.35 -13.60
C GLU A 171 12.76 0.77 -14.36
N ASN A 172 11.95 0.42 -15.36
CA ASN A 172 11.17 1.37 -16.17
C ASN A 172 9.70 1.42 -15.74
N ALA A 173 9.38 0.92 -14.55
CA ALA A 173 8.01 0.89 -14.04
C ALA A 173 7.43 2.30 -13.83
N SER A 174 6.10 2.37 -13.82
CA SER A 174 5.38 3.60 -13.50
C SER A 174 5.44 3.82 -11.98
N SER A 175 6.50 4.47 -11.50
CA SER A 175 6.78 4.64 -10.08
C SER A 175 6.73 6.10 -9.65
N GLN A 176 6.24 6.33 -8.44
CA GLN A 176 6.31 7.62 -7.77
C GLN A 176 7.08 7.47 -6.45
N LYS A 177 8.12 8.28 -6.34
CA LYS A 177 8.92 8.44 -5.13
C LYS A 177 8.42 9.67 -4.37
N THR A 178 8.04 9.49 -3.11
CA THR A 178 7.44 10.56 -2.30
C THR A 178 8.17 10.72 -0.98
N PRO A 179 8.78 11.89 -0.73
CA PRO A 179 9.37 12.20 0.57
C PRO A 179 8.29 12.35 1.66
N PHE A 180 8.51 11.67 2.78
CA PHE A 180 7.76 11.75 4.01
C PHE A 180 8.74 11.79 5.17
N LYS A 181 8.90 12.99 5.74
CA LYS A 181 9.72 13.19 6.93
C LYS A 181 9.23 12.27 8.06
N ASN A 182 10.15 11.57 8.71
CA ASN A 182 9.87 10.67 9.83
C ASN A 182 8.89 9.51 9.52
N ILE A 183 8.80 9.02 8.27
CA ILE A 183 7.88 7.90 7.92
C ILE A 183 8.16 6.59 8.68
N GLU A 184 9.37 6.48 9.23
CA GLU A 184 9.83 5.35 10.05
C GLU A 184 9.38 5.50 11.52
N GLU A 185 8.92 6.69 11.93
CA GLU A 185 8.47 6.99 13.29
C GLU A 185 7.01 6.60 13.51
N GLY A 186 6.81 5.35 13.91
CA GLY A 186 5.49 4.88 14.30
C GLY A 186 4.72 4.26 13.14
N PHE A 187 3.40 4.26 13.25
CA PHE A 187 2.53 3.58 12.29
C PHE A 187 1.89 4.58 11.35
N HIS A 188 1.91 4.23 10.07
CA HIS A 188 1.29 4.99 8.99
C HIS A 188 0.32 4.10 8.22
N ASN A 189 -0.64 4.73 7.56
CA ASN A 189 -1.61 4.03 6.71
C ASN A 189 -1.17 4.12 5.25
N TYR A 190 -0.97 2.96 4.62
CA TYR A 190 -0.62 2.82 3.21
C TYR A 190 -1.81 2.23 2.48
N LYS A 191 -2.32 2.95 1.49
CA LYS A 191 -3.62 2.67 0.89
C LYS A 191 -3.58 2.80 -0.62
N VAL A 192 -4.36 1.97 -1.29
CA VAL A 192 -4.75 2.17 -2.67
C VAL A 192 -6.27 2.23 -2.79
N ASN A 193 -6.78 3.21 -3.54
CA ASN A 193 -8.14 3.21 -4.06
C ASN A 193 -8.07 2.75 -5.52
N TRP A 194 -8.58 1.57 -5.79
CA TRP A 194 -8.52 0.92 -7.10
C TRP A 194 -9.92 0.82 -7.69
N THR A 195 -10.10 1.40 -8.86
CA THR A 195 -11.36 1.40 -9.63
C THR A 195 -11.10 0.88 -11.04
N ALA A 196 -12.12 0.77 -11.89
CA ALA A 196 -11.94 0.41 -13.29
C ALA A 196 -11.22 1.53 -14.08
N GLU A 197 -11.22 2.75 -13.55
CA GLU A 197 -10.80 3.98 -14.22
C GLU A 197 -9.40 4.42 -13.81
N LYS A 198 -9.05 4.23 -12.54
CA LYS A 198 -7.80 4.71 -11.93
C LYS A 198 -7.40 3.91 -10.70
N ILE A 199 -6.10 3.96 -10.40
CA ILE A 199 -5.48 3.47 -9.17
C ILE A 199 -4.85 4.67 -8.48
N GLU A 200 -5.31 4.99 -7.28
CA GLU A 200 -4.85 6.13 -6.49
C GLU A 200 -4.15 5.63 -5.23
N PHE A 201 -2.90 6.02 -5.04
CA PHE A 201 -2.09 5.64 -3.89
C PHE A 201 -2.09 6.74 -2.85
N LEU A 202 -2.24 6.36 -1.58
CA LEU A 202 -2.30 7.29 -0.47
C LEU A 202 -1.42 6.82 0.69
N VAL A 203 -0.77 7.78 1.35
CA VAL A 203 -0.09 7.59 2.63
C VAL A 203 -0.72 8.56 3.63
N ASP A 204 -1.25 8.06 4.75
CA ASP A 204 -1.99 8.85 5.76
C ASP A 204 -3.08 9.76 5.16
N ASN A 205 -3.83 9.22 4.20
CA ASN A 205 -4.88 9.92 3.44
C ASN A 205 -4.37 11.04 2.52
N LYS A 206 -3.06 11.25 2.39
CA LYS A 206 -2.48 12.13 1.37
C LYS A 206 -2.32 11.33 0.07
N LEU A 207 -2.98 11.78 -1.00
CA LEU A 207 -2.75 11.25 -2.35
C LEU A 207 -1.30 11.50 -2.76
N VAL A 208 -0.59 10.45 -3.15
CA VAL A 208 0.82 10.52 -3.57
C VAL A 208 1.01 10.21 -5.05
N TYR A 209 0.19 9.32 -5.59
CA TYR A 209 0.29 8.91 -6.99
C TYR A 209 -1.07 8.51 -7.56
N THR A 210 -1.24 8.70 -8.86
CA THR A 210 -2.42 8.24 -9.60
C THR A 210 -1.98 7.62 -10.91
N TYR A 211 -2.34 6.35 -11.10
CA TYR A 211 -2.19 5.66 -12.37
C TYR A 211 -3.54 5.59 -13.08
N ALA A 212 -3.65 6.29 -14.20
CA ALA A 212 -4.88 6.41 -14.98
C ALA A 212 -4.55 6.67 -16.46
N PRO A 213 -4.09 5.65 -17.22
CA PRO A 213 -3.84 5.83 -18.64
C PRO A 213 -5.13 6.25 -19.36
N LEU A 214 -4.99 7.20 -20.30
CA LEU A 214 -6.09 7.77 -21.07
C LEU A 214 -6.81 6.70 -21.89
N GLU A 215 -6.04 5.85 -22.58
CA GLU A 215 -6.52 4.66 -23.26
C GLU A 215 -6.04 3.41 -22.53
N LYS A 216 -6.98 2.56 -22.12
CA LYS A 216 -6.70 1.31 -21.42
C LYS A 216 -6.61 0.15 -22.40
N THR A 217 -5.48 -0.54 -22.39
CA THR A 217 -5.21 -1.76 -23.15
C THR A 217 -4.84 -2.87 -22.18
N GLU A 218 -4.83 -4.14 -22.62
CA GLU A 218 -4.35 -5.23 -21.75
C GLU A 218 -2.87 -5.04 -21.36
N SER A 219 -2.06 -4.31 -22.15
CA SER A 219 -0.63 -4.11 -21.87
C SER A 219 -0.35 -3.04 -20.81
N ASN A 220 -1.22 -2.03 -20.68
CA ASN A 220 -1.08 -0.94 -19.69
C ASN A 220 -2.13 -0.98 -18.57
N TRP A 221 -3.16 -1.81 -18.70
CA TRP A 221 -4.22 -1.92 -17.71
C TRP A 221 -4.65 -3.38 -17.48
N PRO A 222 -3.75 -4.25 -16.97
CA PRO A 222 -4.13 -5.60 -16.52
C PRO A 222 -4.99 -5.58 -15.24
N PHE A 223 -5.26 -4.39 -14.69
CA PHE A 223 -6.01 -4.15 -13.45
C PHE A 223 -7.53 -4.19 -13.62
N ASN A 224 -8.01 -4.87 -14.66
CA ASN A 224 -9.40 -5.27 -14.85
C ASN A 224 -9.66 -6.74 -14.43
N LYS A 225 -8.72 -7.34 -13.70
CA LYS A 225 -8.76 -8.73 -13.19
C LYS A 225 -8.46 -8.77 -11.69
N PRO A 226 -8.84 -9.86 -10.98
CA PRO A 226 -8.54 -10.02 -9.56
C PRO A 226 -7.04 -10.01 -9.25
N GLN A 227 -6.70 -9.41 -8.11
CA GLN A 227 -5.35 -9.29 -7.55
C GLN A 227 -5.35 -9.90 -6.14
N PHE A 228 -4.25 -10.53 -5.73
CA PHE A 228 -4.05 -11.02 -4.36
C PHE A 228 -2.98 -10.20 -3.65
N ILE A 229 -3.02 -10.17 -2.32
CA ILE A 229 -2.14 -9.36 -1.49
C ILE A 229 -0.84 -10.13 -1.19
N LEU A 230 0.26 -9.39 -1.15
CA LEU A 230 1.56 -9.84 -0.68
C LEU A 230 2.09 -8.89 0.40
N LEU A 231 2.82 -9.48 1.35
CA LEU A 231 3.53 -8.77 2.40
C LEU A 231 4.87 -9.45 2.65
N ASN A 232 5.96 -8.70 2.64
CA ASN A 232 7.30 -9.23 2.92
C ASN A 232 8.27 -8.17 3.44
N MET A 233 9.42 -8.65 3.91
CA MET A 233 10.61 -7.83 4.13
C MET A 233 11.81 -8.48 3.46
N ALA A 234 12.19 -7.98 2.30
CA ALA A 234 13.40 -8.38 1.58
C ALA A 234 14.65 -7.74 2.19
N ILE A 235 15.82 -8.30 1.85
CA ILE A 235 17.14 -7.83 2.29
C ILE A 235 18.08 -7.77 1.07
N GLY A 236 18.62 -6.59 0.79
CA GLY A 236 19.46 -6.29 -0.36
C GLY A 236 18.67 -6.28 -1.67
N GLY A 237 19.28 -6.81 -2.72
CA GLY A 237 18.67 -6.88 -4.05
C GLY A 237 18.91 -5.64 -4.91
N ASN A 238 18.41 -5.68 -6.14
CA ASN A 238 18.59 -4.63 -7.14
C ASN A 238 18.05 -3.29 -6.63
N PHE A 239 16.84 -3.30 -6.06
CA PHE A 239 16.20 -2.10 -5.54
C PHE A 239 16.62 -1.77 -4.11
N GLY A 240 16.63 -2.73 -3.18
CA GLY A 240 17.13 -2.53 -1.80
C GLY A 240 18.60 -2.10 -1.73
N GLY A 241 19.39 -2.41 -2.75
CA GLY A 241 20.80 -2.07 -2.89
C GLY A 241 21.73 -3.25 -2.57
N PRO A 242 22.93 -3.30 -3.17
CA PRO A 242 23.88 -4.40 -2.97
C PRO A 242 24.52 -4.38 -1.56
N GLU A 243 24.64 -3.20 -0.97
CA GLU A 243 25.20 -2.98 0.36
C GLU A 243 24.15 -3.23 1.44
N VAL A 244 24.49 -4.08 2.41
CA VAL A 244 23.66 -4.42 3.57
C VAL A 244 24.50 -4.18 4.82
N ASP A 245 24.01 -3.36 5.75
CA ASP A 245 24.66 -3.15 7.04
C ASP A 245 24.24 -4.23 8.02
N ASP A 246 25.13 -5.19 8.29
CA ASP A 246 24.83 -6.31 9.18
C ASP A 246 24.53 -5.88 10.63
N SER A 247 25.01 -4.70 11.05
CA SER A 247 24.85 -4.21 12.42
C SER A 247 23.42 -3.81 12.77
N ILE A 248 22.56 -3.63 11.77
CA ILE A 248 21.16 -3.24 11.98
C ILE A 248 20.28 -4.40 12.44
N PHE A 249 20.70 -5.65 12.21
CA PHE A 249 19.85 -6.81 12.48
C PHE A 249 19.83 -7.20 13.96
N PRO A 250 18.67 -7.63 14.49
CA PRO A 250 17.41 -7.83 13.78
C PRO A 250 16.63 -6.54 13.51
N GLN A 251 15.86 -6.52 12.43
CA GLN A 251 14.91 -5.43 12.09
C GLN A 251 13.49 -5.96 12.03
N GLU A 252 12.53 -5.13 12.43
CA GLU A 252 11.11 -5.50 12.50
C GLU A 252 10.25 -4.63 11.58
N TYR A 253 9.50 -5.28 10.70
CA TYR A 253 8.40 -4.68 9.95
C TYR A 253 7.09 -5.10 10.62
N ILE A 254 6.34 -4.12 11.13
CA ILE A 254 5.19 -4.39 12.00
C ILE A 254 3.91 -3.93 11.30
N VAL A 255 2.94 -4.84 11.15
CA VAL A 255 1.64 -4.56 10.56
C VAL A 255 0.56 -4.72 11.62
N ASP A 256 -0.24 -3.67 11.79
CA ASP A 256 -1.33 -3.60 12.76
C ASP A 256 -2.62 -4.19 12.18
N TYR A 257 -2.97 -3.81 10.95
CA TYR A 257 -4.08 -4.42 10.24
C TYR A 257 -3.90 -4.35 8.73
N ILE A 258 -4.68 -5.17 8.02
CA ILE A 258 -4.97 -5.01 6.59
C ILE A 258 -6.49 -5.03 6.42
N LYS A 259 -7.04 -4.06 5.67
CA LYS A 259 -8.48 -3.94 5.43
C LYS A 259 -8.77 -3.74 3.96
N VAL A 260 -9.85 -4.36 3.51
CA VAL A 260 -10.36 -4.25 2.14
C VAL A 260 -11.82 -3.84 2.15
N TYR A 261 -12.11 -2.75 1.46
CA TYR A 261 -13.44 -2.18 1.30
C TYR A 261 -13.86 -2.17 -0.16
N GLN A 262 -15.15 -2.34 -0.45
CA GLN A 262 -15.70 -2.19 -1.78
C GLN A 262 -16.99 -1.37 -1.74
N THR A 263 -17.30 -0.67 -2.83
CA THR A 263 -18.62 -0.04 -3.00
C THR A 263 -19.71 -1.10 -2.97
N LYS A 264 -20.82 -0.81 -2.28
CA LYS A 264 -22.01 -1.67 -2.28
C LYS A 264 -22.63 -1.86 -3.66
#